data_AF-A0A645C0L4-F1
#
_entry.id   AF-A0A645C0L4-F1
#
_cell.length_a   1.000
_cell.length_b   1.000
_cell.length_c   1.000
_cell.angle_alpha   90.00
_cell.angle_beta   90.00
_cell.angle_gamma   90.00
#
_symmetry.space_group_name_H-M   'P 1'
#
loop_
_entity.id
_entity.type
_entity.pdbx_description
1 polymer ?
#
loop_
_entity_poly.entity_id
_entity_poly.type
_entity_poly.pdbx_seq_one_letter_code
_entity_poly.pdbx_strand_id
1 'polypeptide(L)'
;MSSRRERYYEMNFPKHKTKRDPKLIIKLKAEMDCCEICGSPFNLEAAHIIAKGFGGGKGPDMRENITVICGPASMGKGCHGAQHRGELSVEALWQAAARRERITVEECKLRVRRAMGYNV
;
A
#
# COMPACT_ATOMS: atom_id res chain seq x y z
N MET A 1 0.61 -3.98 -48.32
CA MET A 1 0.37 -4.85 -47.14
C MET A 1 1.22 -4.33 -45.99
N SER A 2 0.70 -3.34 -45.25
CA SER A 2 1.40 -2.72 -44.12
C SER A 2 1.51 -3.73 -42.98
N SER A 3 2.74 -3.88 -42.48
CA SER A 3 3.10 -4.91 -41.50
C SER A 3 2.38 -4.66 -40.17
N ARG A 4 1.87 -5.74 -39.55
CA ARG A 4 1.24 -5.72 -38.21
C ARG A 4 2.14 -5.17 -37.07
N ARG A 5 3.37 -4.74 -37.35
CA ARG A 5 4.37 -4.28 -36.37
C ARG A 5 4.21 -2.82 -35.94
N GLU A 6 3.48 -1.98 -36.68
CA GLU A 6 3.43 -0.52 -36.40
C GLU A 6 2.35 -0.10 -35.39
N ARG A 7 1.52 -1.03 -34.89
CA ARG A 7 0.43 -0.74 -33.94
C ARG A 7 0.79 -0.92 -32.45
N TYR A 8 2.08 -1.02 -32.11
CA TYR A 8 2.54 -1.10 -30.72
C TYR A 8 3.07 0.25 -30.16
N TYR A 9 2.63 1.38 -30.71
CA TYR A 9 2.70 2.66 -30.03
C TYR A 9 1.47 2.83 -29.12
N GLU A 10 1.24 1.88 -28.21
CA GLU A 10 0.30 2.07 -27.11
C GLU A 10 0.92 3.01 -26.08
N MET A 11 0.64 4.30 -26.29
CA MET A 11 0.33 5.27 -25.25
C MET A 11 1.25 5.21 -24.02
N ASN A 12 2.43 5.82 -24.15
CA ASN A 12 3.20 6.32 -23.01
C ASN A 12 2.38 7.42 -22.29
N PHE A 13 1.31 7.02 -21.59
CA PHE A 13 0.82 7.84 -20.48
C PHE A 13 2.02 8.02 -19.54
N PRO A 14 2.35 9.26 -19.14
CA PRO A 14 3.42 9.47 -18.19
C PRO A 14 3.17 8.56 -17.00
N LYS A 15 4.01 7.53 -16.81
CA LYS A 15 3.92 6.69 -15.63
C LYS A 15 4.21 7.62 -14.46
N HIS A 16 3.16 8.09 -13.79
CA HIS A 16 3.32 8.96 -12.63
C HIS A 16 4.30 8.27 -11.70
N LYS A 17 5.47 8.90 -11.50
CA LYS A 17 6.51 8.34 -10.67
C LYS A 17 5.99 8.35 -9.26
N THR A 18 5.60 7.17 -8.79
CA THR A 18 5.04 7.05 -7.45
C THR A 18 6.05 7.58 -6.42
N LYS A 19 5.57 8.42 -5.49
CA LYS A 19 6.38 8.93 -4.40
C LYS A 19 6.96 7.76 -3.60
N ARG A 20 8.30 7.72 -3.52
CA ARG A 20 9.06 6.76 -2.72
C ARG A 20 9.72 7.47 -1.57
N ASP A 21 9.44 7.00 -0.37
CA ASP A 21 9.94 7.58 0.87
C ASP A 21 10.26 6.46 1.87
N PRO A 22 11.45 5.85 1.75
CA PRO A 22 11.86 4.81 2.69
C PRO A 22 12.00 5.34 4.13
N LYS A 23 12.23 6.65 4.31
CA LYS A 23 12.32 7.26 5.65
C LYS A 23 10.95 7.30 6.31
N LEU A 24 9.88 7.50 5.54
CA LEU A 24 8.50 7.43 6.06
C LEU A 24 8.20 6.06 6.66
N ILE A 25 8.62 4.96 6.01
CA ILE A 25 8.40 3.60 6.52
C ILE A 25 9.12 3.41 7.85
N ILE A 26 10.39 3.82 7.94
CA ILE A 26 11.18 3.72 9.17
C ILE A 26 10.53 4.55 10.29
N LYS A 27 10.14 5.79 9.98
CA LYS A 27 9.49 6.68 10.95
C LYS A 27 8.16 6.11 11.43
N LEU A 28 7.31 5.63 10.51
CA LEU A 28 6.02 5.06 10.85
C LEU A 28 6.19 3.81 11.73
N LYS A 29 7.16 2.93 11.43
CA LYS A 29 7.47 1.80 12.31
C LYS A 29 7.93 2.24 13.70
N ALA A 30 8.68 3.33 13.81
CA ALA A 30 9.15 3.85 15.09
C ALA A 30 8.05 4.58 15.89
N GLU A 31 7.01 5.08 15.24
CA GLU A 31 5.84 5.69 15.89
C GLU A 31 4.84 4.66 16.44
N MET A 32 4.99 3.38 16.08
CA MET A 32 4.01 2.34 16.37
C MET A 32 4.56 1.34 17.39
N ASP A 33 3.91 1.29 18.56
CA ASP A 33 4.26 0.34 19.63
C ASP A 33 3.58 -1.03 19.46
N CYS A 34 2.54 -1.10 18.63
CA CYS A 34 1.75 -2.32 18.44
C CYS A 34 1.19 -2.47 17.03
N CYS A 35 0.81 -3.69 16.71
CA CYS A 35 0.14 -4.07 15.47
C CYS A 35 -1.22 -3.35 15.37
N GLU A 36 -1.46 -2.66 14.27
CA GLU A 36 -2.71 -1.91 14.07
C GLU A 36 -3.96 -2.78 13.90
N ILE A 37 -3.77 -4.10 13.74
CA ILE A 37 -4.86 -5.06 13.55
C ILE A 37 -5.15 -5.83 14.85
N CYS A 38 -4.13 -6.42 15.47
CA CYS A 38 -4.32 -7.30 16.62
C CYS A 38 -3.72 -6.80 17.94
N GLY A 39 -3.04 -5.64 17.94
CA GLY A 39 -2.43 -5.06 19.14
C GLY A 39 -1.15 -5.76 19.63
N SER A 40 -0.64 -6.77 18.94
CA SER A 40 0.64 -7.41 19.29
C SER A 40 1.80 -6.42 19.23
N PRO A 41 2.67 -6.32 20.26
CA PRO A 41 3.83 -5.44 20.24
C PRO A 41 5.06 -6.05 19.54
N PHE A 42 4.98 -7.29 19.07
CA PHE A 42 6.14 -8.03 18.56
C PHE A 42 6.17 -8.13 17.03
N ASN A 43 7.38 -8.11 16.47
CA ASN A 43 7.67 -8.35 15.05
C ASN A 43 6.87 -7.45 14.10
N LEU A 44 6.90 -6.14 14.36
CA LEU A 44 6.18 -5.14 13.57
C LEU A 44 6.86 -4.91 12.21
N GLU A 45 6.08 -5.07 11.14
CA GLU A 45 6.47 -4.83 9.75
C GLU A 45 5.50 -3.86 9.08
N ALA A 46 6.02 -3.10 8.11
CA ALA A 46 5.21 -2.21 7.31
C ALA A 46 4.66 -2.96 6.10
N ALA A 47 3.34 -2.88 5.91
CA ALA A 47 2.62 -3.51 4.82
C ALA A 47 1.87 -2.46 4.01
N HIS A 48 2.10 -2.46 2.68
CA HIS A 48 1.34 -1.61 1.77
C HIS A 48 -0.07 -2.19 1.59
N ILE A 49 -1.09 -1.32 1.65
CA ILE A 49 -2.49 -1.70 1.44
C ILE A 49 -2.72 -1.95 -0.06
N ILE A 50 -2.35 -0.97 -0.89
CA ILE A 50 -2.31 -1.12 -2.34
C ILE A 50 -0.89 -1.43 -2.76
N ALA A 51 -0.68 -2.70 -3.10
CA ALA A 51 0.54 -3.20 -3.69
C ALA A 51 0.60 -2.95 -5.20
N LYS A 52 1.70 -3.40 -5.82
CA LYS A 52 2.00 -3.39 -7.26
C LYS A 52 0.78 -3.76 -8.12
N GLY A 53 0.33 -2.84 -8.98
CA GLY A 53 -0.68 -3.15 -10.00
C GLY A 53 -0.10 -3.93 -11.19
N PHE A 54 -0.91 -4.79 -11.82
CA PHE A 54 -0.72 -5.22 -13.21
C PHE A 54 -0.73 -3.95 -14.09
N GLY A 55 0.46 -3.49 -14.51
CA GLY A 55 0.67 -2.18 -15.13
C GLY A 55 1.95 -1.47 -14.67
N GLY A 56 2.63 -1.98 -13.65
CA GLY A 56 4.00 -1.58 -13.29
C GLY A 56 4.12 -0.35 -12.37
N GLY A 57 3.01 0.23 -11.92
CA GLY A 57 2.99 1.27 -10.89
C GLY A 57 3.13 0.69 -9.48
N LYS A 58 4.04 1.27 -8.70
CA LYS A 58 4.18 1.01 -7.25
C LYS A 58 3.10 1.82 -6.51
N GLY A 59 2.48 1.30 -5.46
CA GLY A 59 1.65 2.11 -4.55
C GLY A 59 2.52 3.15 -3.81
N PRO A 60 2.02 4.36 -3.51
CA PRO A 60 2.80 5.42 -2.90
C PRO A 60 3.23 5.06 -1.48
N ASP A 61 4.47 5.45 -1.14
CA ASP A 61 4.94 5.44 0.24
C ASP A 61 4.32 6.65 0.94
N MET A 62 3.15 6.43 1.53
CA MET A 62 2.39 7.41 2.29
C MET A 62 1.72 6.74 3.46
N ARG A 63 1.44 7.50 4.51
CA ARG A 63 0.88 6.98 5.76
C ARG A 63 -0.43 6.26 5.47
N GLU A 64 -1.32 6.86 4.69
CA GLU A 64 -2.63 6.31 4.36
C GLU A 64 -2.57 5.00 3.54
N ASN A 65 -1.44 4.68 2.89
CA ASN A 65 -1.26 3.43 2.13
C ASN A 65 -0.41 2.39 2.85
N ILE A 66 0.02 2.67 4.08
CA ILE A 66 0.91 1.80 4.86
C ILE A 66 0.27 1.51 6.23
N THR A 67 0.28 0.24 6.58
CA THR A 67 -0.06 -0.24 7.93
C THR A 67 1.16 -0.90 8.56
N VAL A 68 1.26 -0.84 9.89
CA VAL A 68 2.27 -1.52 10.70
C VAL A 68 1.59 -2.68 11.41
N ILE A 69 1.93 -3.89 10.97
CA ILE A 69 1.27 -5.12 11.39
C ILE A 69 2.29 -6.18 11.82
N CYS A 70 1.89 -7.07 12.71
CA CYS A 70 2.80 -8.06 13.28
C CYS A 70 3.06 -9.25 12.37
N GLY A 71 4.22 -9.86 12.59
CA GLY A 71 4.64 -11.12 12.02
C GLY A 71 5.33 -10.94 10.67
N PRO A 72 6.41 -11.70 10.40
CA PRO A 72 7.12 -11.60 9.14
C PRO A 72 6.29 -12.14 7.98
N ALA A 73 6.05 -11.31 6.96
CA ALA A 73 5.36 -11.73 5.73
C ALA A 73 6.07 -12.89 5.04
N SER A 74 7.40 -12.89 5.03
CA SER A 74 8.24 -13.91 4.40
C SER A 74 8.05 -15.31 4.98
N MET A 75 7.59 -15.41 6.23
CA MET A 75 7.30 -16.69 6.89
C MET A 75 5.80 -17.00 6.94
N GLY A 76 4.95 -16.14 6.37
CA GLY A 76 3.50 -16.26 6.48
C GLY A 76 3.02 -16.25 7.94
N LYS A 77 3.61 -15.45 8.82
CA LYS A 77 3.21 -15.39 10.24
C LYS A 77 2.54 -14.06 10.58
N GLY A 78 1.71 -14.09 11.63
CA GLY A 78 1.00 -12.91 12.13
C GLY A 78 0.03 -12.28 11.13
N CYS A 79 -0.34 -11.03 11.39
CA CYS A 79 -1.24 -10.25 10.54
C CYS A 79 -0.66 -9.97 9.16
N HIS A 80 0.67 -9.77 9.04
CA HIS A 80 1.29 -9.57 7.74
C HIS A 80 1.23 -10.82 6.86
N GLY A 81 1.49 -11.99 7.46
CA GLY A 81 1.28 -13.27 6.78
C GLY A 81 -0.18 -13.48 6.36
N ALA A 82 -1.14 -13.17 7.25
CA ALA A 82 -2.56 -13.27 6.96
C ALA A 82 -2.99 -12.36 5.79
N GLN A 83 -2.44 -11.15 5.70
CA GLN A 83 -2.62 -10.27 4.55
C GLN A 83 -2.13 -10.94 3.25
N HIS A 84 -0.91 -11.48 3.24
CA HIS A 84 -0.36 -12.13 2.06
C HIS A 84 -1.12 -13.39 1.65
N ARG A 85 -1.76 -14.08 2.59
CA ARG A 85 -2.64 -15.23 2.33
C ARG A 85 -4.07 -14.85 1.93
N GLY A 86 -4.43 -13.56 2.00
CA GLY A 86 -5.80 -13.09 1.71
C GLY A 86 -6.82 -13.36 2.82
N GLU A 87 -6.36 -13.75 4.01
CA GLU A 87 -7.21 -13.96 5.20
C GLU A 87 -7.55 -12.65 5.91
N LEU A 88 -6.71 -11.63 5.73
CA LEU A 88 -6.98 -10.28 6.22
C LEU A 88 -7.51 -9.42 5.08
N SER A 89 -8.70 -8.84 5.27
CA SER A 89 -9.33 -8.04 4.22
C SER A 89 -8.57 -6.73 3.99
N VAL A 90 -8.52 -6.31 2.73
CA VAL A 90 -7.96 -5.00 2.35
C VAL A 90 -8.71 -3.86 3.06
N GLU A 91 -10.01 -4.03 3.32
CA GLU A 91 -10.80 -3.06 4.06
C GLU A 91 -10.36 -2.92 5.52
N ALA A 92 -10.00 -4.01 6.20
CA ALA A 92 -9.47 -3.95 7.56
C ALA A 92 -8.15 -3.15 7.62
N LEU A 93 -7.30 -3.28 6.60
CA LEU A 93 -6.08 -2.48 6.48
C LEU A 93 -6.38 -0.99 6.27
N TRP A 94 -7.38 -0.66 5.44
CA TRP A 94 -7.82 0.72 5.28
C TRP A 94 -8.37 1.31 6.56
N GLN A 95 -9.17 0.54 7.30
CA GLN A 95 -9.73 0.97 8.59
C GLN A 95 -8.62 1.22 9.62
N ALA A 96 -7.58 0.39 9.65
CA ALA A 96 -6.41 0.59 10.50
C ALA A 96 -5.69 1.90 10.18
N ALA A 97 -5.33 2.13 8.91
CA ALA A 97 -4.67 3.35 8.48
C ALA A 97 -5.54 4.60 8.73
N ALA A 98 -6.84 4.53 8.42
CA ALA A 98 -7.79 5.62 8.64
C ALA A 98 -7.93 5.98 10.13
N ARG A 99 -7.97 4.96 11.01
CA ARG A 99 -8.01 5.14 12.46
C ARG A 99 -6.76 5.87 12.96
N ARG A 100 -5.57 5.44 12.52
CA ARG A 100 -4.30 6.08 12.92
C ARG A 100 -4.23 7.53 12.46
N GLU A 101 -4.63 7.80 11.22
CA GLU A 101 -4.60 9.15 10.63
C GLU A 101 -5.80 10.03 11.02
N ARG A 102 -6.76 9.49 11.77
CA ARG A 102 -8.00 10.18 12.21
C ARG A 102 -8.81 10.77 11.05
N ILE A 103 -8.93 10.00 9.98
CA ILE A 103 -9.72 10.34 8.78
C ILE A 103 -10.66 9.18 8.43
N THR A 104 -11.53 9.38 7.45
CA THR A 104 -12.39 8.30 6.94
C THR A 104 -11.61 7.37 6.01
N VAL A 105 -12.11 6.15 5.82
CA VAL A 105 -11.53 5.19 4.87
C VAL A 105 -11.60 5.72 3.44
N GLU A 106 -12.70 6.39 3.10
CA GLU A 106 -12.90 7.05 1.81
C GLU A 106 -11.83 8.11 1.57
N GLU A 107 -11.53 8.93 2.57
CA GLU A 107 -10.49 9.96 2.49
C GLU A 107 -9.09 9.34 2.35
N CYS A 108 -8.77 8.26 3.06
CA CYS A 108 -7.54 7.49 2.82
C CYS A 108 -7.44 7.04 1.36
N LYS A 109 -8.48 6.39 0.84
CA LYS A 109 -8.53 5.89 -0.54
C LYS A 109 -8.38 7.03 -1.56
N LEU A 110 -9.05 8.17 -1.33
CA LEU A 110 -8.96 9.36 -2.19
C LEU A 110 -7.54 9.93 -2.21
N ARG A 111 -6.90 10.11 -1.05
CA ARG A 111 -5.51 10.61 -0.96
C ARG A 111 -4.54 9.68 -1.68
N VAL A 112 -4.69 8.37 -1.52
CA VAL A 112 -3.85 7.39 -2.20
C VAL A 112 -4.07 7.44 -3.71
N ARG A 113 -5.31 7.52 -4.19
CA ARG A 113 -5.61 7.67 -5.63
C ARG A 113 -5.06 8.96 -6.22
N ARG A 114 -5.19 10.10 -5.52
CA ARG A 114 -4.58 11.37 -5.93
C ARG A 114 -3.06 11.26 -6.02
N ALA A 115 -2.42 10.63 -5.05
CA ALA A 115 -0.98 10.39 -5.04
C ALA A 115 -0.51 9.44 -6.16
N MET A 116 -1.40 8.57 -6.66
CA MET A 116 -1.16 7.73 -7.83
C MET A 116 -1.38 8.47 -9.16
N GLY A 117 -1.90 9.70 -9.14
CA GLY A 117 -2.14 10.52 -10.34
C GLY A 117 -3.53 10.36 -10.95
N TYR A 118 -4.49 9.74 -10.25
CA TYR A 118 -5.88 9.70 -10.72
C TYR A 118 -6.58 11.04 -10.47
N ASN A 119 -7.44 11.45 -11.41
CA ASN A 119 -8.32 12.60 -11.25
C ASN A 119 -9.59 12.17 -10.48
N VAL A 120 -9.59 12.36 -9.15
CA VAL A 120 -10.63 11.94 -8.20
C VAL A 120 -10.98 12.97 -7.15
#